data_AF-A0A182MYE4-F1
#
_entry.id   AF-A0A182MYE4-F1
#
_cell.length_a   1.000
_cell.length_b   1.000
_cell.length_c   1.000
_cell.angle_alpha   90.00
_cell.angle_beta   90.00
_cell.angle_gamma   90.00
#
_symmetry.space_group_name_H-M   'P 1'
#
loop_
_entity.id
_entity.type
_entity.pdbx_description
1 polymer ?
#
loop_
_entity_poly.entity_id
_entity_poly.type
_entity_poly.pdbx_seq_one_letter_code
_entity_poly.pdbx_strand_id
1 'polypeptide(L)'
;MSDLQRILSNNKAAEELLESLKQELKEIKNEQVQRKIAVLQAENETLRRQVDSCLKKLVSLEVAHGKVQIPVPTPDAVRAGCGAATVKMEAAQPPVTNETPKEAAPAKQQQQNENKPPKEKKPKKEKPAGEAKPAGGAPAVEEPPIDVGRLDMRVGRIVEVSRHPDADSLYVEKIDCGEPTGPRTVISGLVKYVPIEEMQNRMVVALCNLKPAKMRGILSEAMVMCASTPERVEILAPPEGAVPGDLVHVEGFPRVPDTVMNPKKKIFETVAPDLKTNGELVACYKNGTFTVPGKGAVKAQTLKNVQVK
;
A
#
# COMPACT_ATOMS: atom_id res chain seq x y z
N MET A 1 -59.85 -15.51 24.49
CA MET A 1 -58.94 -15.70 23.33
C MET A 1 -58.31 -17.07 23.46
N SER A 2 -58.07 -17.78 22.36
CA SER A 2 -57.34 -19.05 22.40
C SER A 2 -55.85 -18.81 22.57
N ASP A 3 -55.11 -19.79 23.11
CA ASP A 3 -53.66 -19.66 23.30
C ASP A 3 -52.91 -19.42 21.99
N LEU A 4 -53.41 -19.99 20.89
CA LEU A 4 -52.91 -19.74 19.53
C LEU A 4 -53.00 -18.25 19.15
N GLN A 5 -54.10 -17.56 19.47
CA GLN A 5 -54.24 -16.12 19.23
C GLN A 5 -53.20 -15.32 20.04
N ARG A 6 -52.92 -15.71 21.29
CA ARG A 6 -51.92 -15.06 22.13
C ARG A 6 -50.48 -15.29 21.64
N ILE A 7 -50.18 -16.48 21.11
CA ILE A 7 -48.88 -16.78 20.49
C ILE A 7 -48.71 -15.93 19.22
N LEU A 8 -49.73 -15.85 18.37
CA LEU A 8 -49.68 -15.05 17.14
C LEU A 8 -49.55 -13.54 17.42
N SER A 9 -50.24 -13.00 18.43
CA SER A 9 -50.08 -11.59 18.82
C SER A 9 -48.68 -11.29 19.35
N ASN A 10 -48.11 -12.21 20.13
CA ASN A 10 -46.77 -12.04 20.69
C ASN A 10 -45.68 -12.13 19.62
N ASN A 11 -45.82 -13.03 18.65
CA ASN A 11 -44.91 -13.11 17.50
C ASN A 11 -44.94 -11.82 16.67
N LYS A 12 -46.13 -11.30 16.35
CA LYS A 12 -46.28 -10.05 15.60
C LYS A 12 -45.65 -8.85 16.33
N ALA A 13 -45.84 -8.75 17.65
CA ALA A 13 -45.21 -7.71 18.45
C ALA A 13 -43.67 -7.84 18.50
N ALA A 14 -43.14 -9.07 18.46
CA ALA A 14 -41.70 -9.30 18.37
C ALA A 14 -41.13 -8.94 16.98
N GLU A 15 -41.87 -9.21 15.90
CA GLU A 15 -41.50 -8.80 14.53
C GLU A 15 -41.49 -7.27 14.39
N GLU A 16 -42.50 -6.58 14.94
CA GLU A 16 -42.58 -5.11 14.96
C GLU A 16 -41.41 -4.48 15.75
N LEU A 17 -41.06 -5.04 16.91
CA LEU A 17 -39.90 -4.61 17.71
C LEU A 17 -38.57 -4.88 16.98
N LEU A 18 -38.45 -6.00 16.28
CA LEU A 18 -37.25 -6.32 15.49
C LEU A 18 -37.07 -5.35 14.32
N GLU A 19 -38.16 -4.87 13.70
CA GLU A 19 -38.07 -3.90 12.60
C GLU A 19 -37.72 -2.49 13.11
N SER A 20 -38.27 -2.06 14.26
CA SER A 20 -37.87 -0.77 14.86
C SER A 20 -36.39 -0.77 15.26
N LEU A 21 -35.89 -1.86 15.87
CA LEU A 21 -34.47 -2.01 16.22
C LEU A 21 -33.55 -2.03 14.97
N LYS A 22 -33.99 -2.63 13.85
CA LYS A 22 -33.26 -2.54 12.57
C LYS A 22 -33.19 -1.09 12.06
N GLN A 23 -34.27 -0.34 12.18
CA GLN A 23 -34.32 1.05 11.77
C GLN A 23 -33.40 1.94 12.64
N GLU A 24 -33.43 1.80 13.96
CA GLU A 24 -32.53 2.50 14.87
C GLU A 24 -31.05 2.19 14.55
N LEU A 25 -30.69 0.92 14.33
CA LEU A 25 -29.33 0.53 13.94
C LEU A 25 -28.90 1.12 12.59
N LYS A 26 -29.83 1.26 11.63
CA LYS A 26 -29.60 1.90 10.33
C LYS A 26 -29.38 3.40 10.49
N GLU A 27 -30.13 4.06 11.36
CA GLU A 27 -29.99 5.49 11.67
C GLU A 27 -28.66 5.78 12.38
N ILE A 28 -28.30 4.99 13.41
CA ILE A 28 -26.98 5.05 14.08
C ILE A 28 -25.83 4.87 13.08
N LYS A 29 -25.94 3.89 12.17
CA LYS A 29 -24.93 3.65 11.13
C LYS A 29 -24.81 4.82 10.16
N ASN A 30 -25.94 5.40 9.73
CA ASN A 30 -25.94 6.60 8.89
C ASN A 30 -25.30 7.79 9.61
N GLU A 31 -25.57 7.99 10.91
CA GLU A 31 -24.99 9.07 11.68
C GLU A 31 -23.46 8.90 11.83
N GLN A 32 -22.97 7.69 12.10
CA GLN A 32 -21.52 7.41 12.13
C GLN A 32 -20.84 7.71 10.78
N VAL A 33 -21.49 7.37 9.66
CA VAL A 33 -20.99 7.70 8.32
C VAL A 33 -20.93 9.21 8.12
N GLN A 34 -22.00 9.96 8.47
CA GLN A 34 -22.02 11.42 8.33
C GLN A 34 -20.99 12.12 9.22
N ARG A 35 -20.84 11.69 10.49
CA ARG A 35 -19.79 12.16 11.39
C ARG A 35 -18.40 11.94 10.80
N LYS A 36 -18.13 10.78 10.18
CA LYS A 36 -16.85 10.47 9.55
C LYS A 36 -16.60 11.27 8.26
N ILE A 37 -17.63 11.52 7.46
CA ILE A 37 -17.57 12.41 6.29
C ILE A 37 -17.20 13.84 6.72
N ALA A 38 -17.86 14.38 7.76
CA ALA A 38 -17.58 15.73 8.25
C ALA A 38 -16.13 15.89 8.77
N VAL A 39 -15.62 14.90 9.52
CA VAL A 39 -14.21 14.89 9.97
C VAL A 39 -13.25 14.87 8.79
N LEU A 40 -13.48 13.99 7.80
CA LEU A 40 -12.64 13.91 6.60
C LEU A 40 -12.70 15.19 5.75
N GLN A 41 -13.84 15.89 5.71
CA GLN A 41 -13.97 17.19 5.03
C GLN A 41 -13.15 18.28 5.73
N ALA A 42 -13.24 18.38 7.07
CA ALA A 42 -12.45 19.34 7.85
C ALA A 42 -10.92 19.07 7.77
N GLU A 43 -10.52 17.81 7.75
CA GLU A 43 -9.13 17.40 7.51
C GLU A 43 -8.67 17.78 6.09
N ASN A 44 -9.47 17.51 5.06
CA ASN A 44 -9.17 17.88 3.68
C ASN A 44 -9.06 19.41 3.49
N GLU A 45 -9.91 20.22 4.12
CA GLU A 45 -9.74 21.67 4.11
C GLU A 45 -8.43 22.11 4.77
N THR A 46 -8.06 21.48 5.89
CA THR A 46 -6.83 21.79 6.62
C THR A 46 -5.60 21.43 5.80
N LEU A 47 -5.60 20.27 5.13
CA LEU A 47 -4.56 19.85 4.20
C LEU A 47 -4.47 20.80 2.99
N ARG A 48 -5.60 21.24 2.41
CA ARG A 48 -5.60 22.26 1.34
C ARG A 48 -4.96 23.57 1.79
N ARG A 49 -5.33 24.10 2.96
CA ARG A 49 -4.70 25.30 3.56
C ARG A 49 -3.20 25.14 3.78
N GLN A 50 -2.73 23.94 4.16
CA GLN A 50 -1.31 23.63 4.29
C GLN A 50 -0.60 23.59 2.93
N VAL A 51 -1.20 22.96 1.91
CA VAL A 51 -0.69 22.95 0.53
C VAL A 51 -0.57 24.39 0.00
N ASP A 52 -1.59 25.22 0.15
CA ASP A 52 -1.56 26.64 -0.26
C ASP A 52 -0.44 27.42 0.46
N SER A 53 -0.22 27.17 1.75
CA SER A 53 0.86 27.79 2.52
C SER A 53 2.25 27.37 2.02
N CYS A 54 2.44 26.08 1.73
CA CYS A 54 3.68 25.54 1.19
C CYS A 54 3.94 26.03 -0.24
N LEU A 55 2.90 26.08 -1.07
CA LEU A 55 2.98 26.59 -2.46
C LEU A 55 3.36 28.07 -2.47
N LYS A 56 2.74 28.92 -1.62
CA LYS A 56 3.10 30.34 -1.49
C LYS A 56 4.56 30.54 -1.04
N LYS A 57 5.05 29.72 -0.10
CA LYS A 57 6.46 29.74 0.34
C LYS A 57 7.42 29.31 -0.77
N LEU A 58 7.11 28.24 -1.50
CA LEU A 58 7.90 27.78 -2.64
C LEU A 58 7.97 28.87 -3.72
N VAL A 59 6.81 29.44 -4.10
CA VAL A 59 6.69 30.54 -5.05
C VAL A 59 7.58 31.72 -4.66
N SER A 60 7.53 32.17 -3.40
CA SER A 60 8.36 33.30 -2.95
C SER A 60 9.87 33.00 -3.00
N LEU A 61 10.28 31.77 -2.68
CA LEU A 61 11.69 31.35 -2.78
C LEU A 61 12.15 31.26 -4.24
N GLU A 62 11.29 30.78 -5.14
CA GLU A 62 11.61 30.71 -6.57
C GLU A 62 11.76 32.09 -7.21
N VAL A 63 10.91 33.07 -6.87
CA VAL A 63 11.06 34.47 -7.31
C VAL A 63 12.34 35.08 -6.75
N ALA A 64 12.65 34.86 -5.47
CA ALA A 64 13.89 35.32 -4.85
C ALA A 64 15.16 34.71 -5.50
N HIS A 65 15.03 33.52 -6.10
CA HIS A 65 16.08 32.86 -6.89
C HIS A 65 15.99 33.16 -8.40
N GLY A 66 15.22 34.18 -8.81
CA GLY A 66 15.18 34.69 -10.18
C GLY A 66 14.37 33.84 -11.17
N LYS A 67 13.55 32.89 -10.71
CA LYS A 67 12.62 32.16 -11.58
C LYS A 67 11.34 32.96 -11.79
N VAL A 68 10.88 33.03 -13.04
CA VAL A 68 9.58 33.59 -13.41
C VAL A 68 8.50 32.50 -13.25
N GLN A 69 7.47 32.72 -12.43
CA GLN A 69 6.27 31.87 -12.51
C GLN A 69 5.42 32.21 -13.74
N ILE A 70 4.92 31.16 -14.38
CA ILE A 70 3.87 31.23 -15.39
C ILE A 70 2.55 30.86 -14.69
N PRO A 71 1.49 31.68 -14.77
CA PRO A 71 0.18 31.32 -14.22
C PRO A 71 -0.38 30.08 -14.93
N VAL A 72 -0.57 28.98 -14.19
CA VAL A 72 -1.23 27.77 -14.67
C VAL A 72 -2.71 27.81 -14.24
N PRO A 73 -3.69 27.61 -15.14
CA PRO A 73 -5.10 27.56 -14.76
C PRO A 73 -5.37 26.46 -13.73
N THR A 74 -5.92 26.82 -12.58
CA THR A 74 -6.34 25.84 -11.56
C THR A 74 -7.71 25.24 -11.93
N PRO A 75 -8.04 24.00 -11.51
CA PRO A 75 -9.32 23.37 -11.83
C PRO A 75 -10.55 24.20 -11.39
N ASP A 76 -10.46 24.91 -10.26
CA ASP A 76 -11.54 25.79 -9.78
C ASP A 76 -11.75 27.02 -10.69
N ALA A 77 -10.67 27.56 -11.28
CA ALA A 77 -10.76 28.66 -12.25
C ALA A 77 -11.38 28.21 -13.60
N VAL A 78 -11.29 26.91 -13.94
CA VAL A 78 -11.99 26.33 -15.10
C VAL A 78 -13.48 26.08 -14.78
N ARG A 79 -13.83 25.82 -13.52
CA ARG A 79 -15.23 25.60 -13.10
C ARG A 79 -16.01 26.89 -12.89
N ALA A 80 -15.34 27.99 -12.52
CA ALA A 80 -15.90 29.33 -12.48
C ALA A 80 -15.82 30.00 -13.87
N GLY A 81 -16.67 29.54 -14.81
CA GLY A 81 -16.58 29.89 -16.22
C GLY A 81 -16.54 31.40 -16.50
N CYS A 82 -15.46 31.86 -17.12
CA CYS A 82 -15.28 33.25 -17.54
C CYS A 82 -15.19 33.33 -19.07
N GLY A 83 -15.93 34.27 -19.68
CA GLY A 83 -15.92 34.49 -21.12
C GLY A 83 -14.60 35.11 -21.61
N ALA A 84 -14.31 34.93 -22.90
CA ALA A 84 -13.08 35.47 -23.50
C ALA A 84 -13.08 37.01 -23.50
N ALA A 85 -12.05 37.61 -22.89
CA ALA A 85 -11.81 39.05 -22.90
C ALA A 85 -10.34 39.35 -23.26
N THR A 86 -10.06 39.47 -24.56
CA THR A 86 -8.76 39.92 -25.08
C THR A 86 -8.61 41.43 -24.88
N VAL A 87 -7.54 41.87 -24.22
CA VAL A 87 -7.12 43.28 -24.17
C VAL A 87 -5.64 43.38 -24.57
N LYS A 88 -5.27 44.52 -25.19
CA LYS A 88 -4.03 44.70 -25.97
C LYS A 88 -2.82 45.09 -25.11
N MET A 89 -1.64 44.99 -25.73
CA MET A 89 -0.43 45.71 -25.32
C MET A 89 -0.59 47.22 -25.58
N GLU A 90 -0.08 48.05 -24.68
CA GLU A 90 0.56 49.34 -25.01
C GLU A 90 1.58 49.70 -23.91
N ALA A 91 2.48 50.66 -24.14
CA ALA A 91 3.64 50.89 -23.28
C ALA A 91 3.98 52.37 -23.08
N ALA A 92 4.37 52.73 -21.85
CA ALA A 92 4.98 54.03 -21.50
C ALA A 92 5.89 53.91 -20.27
N GLN A 93 6.86 54.83 -20.17
CA GLN A 93 7.82 55.05 -19.08
C GLN A 93 7.89 56.57 -18.79
N PRO A 94 8.77 57.08 -17.91
CA PRO A 94 9.02 56.76 -16.48
C PRO A 94 8.68 58.01 -15.62
N PRO A 95 9.32 58.20 -14.45
CA PRO A 95 10.18 59.39 -14.35
C PRO A 95 11.54 59.19 -13.64
N VAL A 96 12.55 59.95 -14.09
CA VAL A 96 13.75 60.38 -13.35
C VAL A 96 13.48 61.79 -12.79
N THR A 97 14.09 62.33 -11.73
CA THR A 97 15.52 62.64 -11.43
C THR A 97 15.66 62.95 -9.92
N ASN A 98 16.80 62.99 -9.21
CA ASN A 98 18.23 62.66 -9.38
C ASN A 98 18.81 62.51 -7.92
N GLU A 99 20.08 62.67 -7.46
CA GLU A 99 21.37 63.19 -7.95
C GLU A 99 22.58 62.38 -7.42
N THR A 100 23.74 62.69 -7.98
CA THR A 100 25.12 62.25 -7.62
C THR A 100 25.92 63.51 -7.14
N PRO A 101 27.27 63.57 -6.99
CA PRO A 101 28.34 62.57 -7.19
C PRO A 101 29.44 62.49 -6.10
N LYS A 102 30.27 61.44 -6.15
CA LYS A 102 31.73 61.57 -6.45
C LYS A 102 32.45 60.24 -6.68
N GLU A 103 33.71 60.34 -7.08
CA GLU A 103 34.48 59.39 -7.88
C GLU A 103 35.87 59.14 -7.26
N ALA A 104 36.35 57.89 -7.26
CA ALA A 104 37.78 57.54 -7.15
C ALA A 104 38.07 56.06 -7.51
N ALA A 105 39.19 55.84 -8.21
CA ALA A 105 39.89 54.56 -8.43
C ALA A 105 41.41 54.89 -8.58
N PRO A 106 42.36 53.98 -8.92
CA PRO A 106 42.31 52.52 -9.09
C PRO A 106 43.53 51.74 -8.48
N ALA A 107 43.62 50.43 -8.78
CA ALA A 107 44.84 49.57 -8.79
C ALA A 107 45.45 49.18 -7.41
N LYS A 108 46.29 48.12 -7.25
CA LYS A 108 47.04 47.17 -8.11
C LYS A 108 46.90 45.71 -7.56
N GLN A 109 46.78 44.65 -8.39
CA GLN A 109 47.83 43.66 -8.79
C GLN A 109 48.53 42.91 -7.62
N GLN A 110 48.84 41.61 -7.64
CA GLN A 110 49.18 40.70 -8.77
C GLN A 110 49.17 39.20 -8.36
N GLN A 111 48.92 38.26 -9.30
CA GLN A 111 49.52 36.87 -9.42
C GLN A 111 49.31 35.80 -8.29
N GLN A 112 49.29 34.47 -8.53
CA GLN A 112 49.15 33.62 -9.74
C GLN A 112 48.69 32.17 -9.38
N ASN A 113 48.43 31.34 -10.41
CA ASN A 113 48.44 29.86 -10.53
C ASN A 113 49.10 29.01 -9.38
N GLU A 114 48.78 27.74 -9.09
CA GLU A 114 48.24 26.66 -9.96
C GLU A 114 47.80 25.35 -9.23
N ASN A 115 47.11 24.48 -9.99
CA ASN A 115 47.13 23.00 -9.95
C ASN A 115 46.40 22.16 -8.86
N LYS A 116 46.34 20.83 -9.11
CA LYS A 116 45.31 19.85 -8.64
C LYS A 116 45.93 18.68 -7.79
N PRO A 117 45.20 17.61 -7.39
CA PRO A 117 45.40 16.96 -6.09
C PRO A 117 46.18 15.63 -6.15
N PRO A 118 46.34 14.95 -5.00
CA PRO A 118 45.98 13.53 -4.97
C PRO A 118 45.20 13.05 -3.72
N LYS A 119 44.68 11.82 -3.80
CA LYS A 119 44.21 11.01 -2.67
C LYS A 119 45.42 10.39 -1.94
N GLU A 120 45.27 9.99 -0.66
CA GLU A 120 45.64 8.65 -0.13
C GLU A 120 45.14 8.48 1.33
N LYS A 121 44.42 7.40 1.68
CA LYS A 121 44.82 6.09 2.29
C LYS A 121 45.02 6.09 3.82
N LYS A 122 44.72 4.92 4.42
CA LYS A 122 44.83 4.61 5.86
C LYS A 122 46.26 4.20 6.25
N PRO A 123 46.62 4.29 7.54
CA PRO A 123 47.45 3.29 8.21
C PRO A 123 46.61 2.29 9.05
N LYS A 124 47.13 1.07 9.22
CA LYS A 124 46.79 0.11 10.28
C LYS A 124 47.96 0.04 11.26
N LYS A 125 47.70 -0.23 12.55
CA LYS A 125 48.54 -0.95 13.54
C LYS A 125 47.79 -0.93 14.90
N GLU A 126 47.90 -1.90 15.81
CA GLU A 126 48.33 -3.31 15.72
C GLU A 126 47.67 -4.13 16.87
N LYS A 127 47.99 -5.42 17.02
CA LYS A 127 47.40 -6.32 18.04
C LYS A 127 48.04 -6.15 19.43
N PRO A 128 47.31 -6.53 20.50
CA PRO A 128 47.79 -7.59 21.40
C PRO A 128 47.12 -8.95 21.16
N ALA A 129 47.67 -10.02 21.76
CA ALA A 129 47.14 -11.38 21.73
C ALA A 129 47.35 -12.08 23.08
N GLY A 130 46.46 -13.01 23.42
CA GLY A 130 46.35 -13.59 24.77
C GLY A 130 45.34 -12.80 25.63
N GLU A 131 44.54 -13.42 26.51
CA GLU A 131 44.43 -14.84 26.89
C GLU A 131 42.97 -15.24 27.22
N ALA A 132 42.77 -16.54 27.51
CA ALA A 132 41.62 -17.17 28.18
C ALA A 132 40.21 -17.19 27.51
N LYS A 133 39.69 -18.43 27.34
CA LYS A 133 38.24 -18.73 27.26
C LYS A 133 37.57 -18.49 28.64
N PRO A 134 36.28 -18.15 28.69
CA PRO A 134 35.25 -19.22 28.74
C PRO A 134 34.54 -19.42 27.38
N ALA A 135 34.14 -20.60 26.92
CA ALA A 135 33.61 -21.77 27.64
C ALA A 135 32.21 -21.55 28.26
N GLY A 136 31.41 -20.65 27.67
CA GLY A 136 29.95 -20.56 27.90
C GLY A 136 29.19 -20.92 26.64
N GLY A 137 28.79 -22.19 26.49
CA GLY A 137 28.02 -22.66 25.33
C GLY A 137 26.55 -22.28 25.44
N ALA A 138 26.18 -21.07 25.00
CA ALA A 138 24.80 -20.83 24.61
C ALA A 138 24.47 -21.79 23.44
N PRO A 139 23.37 -22.55 23.48
CA PRO A 139 23.02 -23.42 22.36
C PRO A 139 22.82 -22.55 21.12
N ALA A 140 23.40 -22.97 20.00
CA ALA A 140 23.01 -22.42 18.72
C ALA A 140 21.53 -22.75 18.53
N VAL A 141 20.68 -21.72 18.54
CA VAL A 141 19.29 -21.88 18.13
C VAL A 141 19.34 -22.33 16.68
N GLU A 142 18.96 -23.58 16.43
CA GLU A 142 18.84 -24.11 15.07
C GLU A 142 17.85 -23.19 14.33
N GLU A 143 18.34 -22.43 13.34
CA GLU A 143 17.44 -21.58 12.58
C GLU A 143 16.45 -22.49 11.84
N PRO A 144 15.13 -22.35 12.07
CA PRO A 144 14.16 -23.28 11.50
C PRO A 144 14.24 -23.21 9.96
N PRO A 145 14.04 -24.35 9.28
CA PRO A 145 14.21 -24.46 7.84
C PRO A 145 13.44 -23.36 7.10
N ILE A 146 14.05 -22.84 6.02
CA ILE A 146 13.41 -21.83 5.17
C ILE A 146 12.43 -22.55 4.25
N ASP A 147 11.23 -22.78 4.77
CA ASP A 147 10.12 -23.43 4.08
C ASP A 147 8.84 -22.59 4.10
N VAL A 148 7.80 -23.12 3.46
CA VAL A 148 6.49 -22.47 3.30
C VAL A 148 5.72 -22.30 4.62
N GLY A 149 6.05 -23.07 5.66
CA GLY A 149 5.44 -22.96 6.99
C GLY A 149 5.72 -21.62 7.67
N ARG A 150 6.76 -20.90 7.23
CA ARG A 150 7.12 -19.55 7.71
C ARG A 150 6.34 -18.42 7.03
N LEU A 151 5.51 -18.73 6.03
CA LEU A 151 4.61 -17.78 5.37
C LEU A 151 3.27 -17.69 6.11
N ASP A 152 2.83 -16.48 6.46
CA ASP A 152 1.47 -16.28 6.98
C ASP A 152 0.49 -16.13 5.83
N MET A 153 0.05 -17.26 5.27
CA MET A 153 -0.97 -17.29 4.23
C MET A 153 -2.36 -17.49 4.84
N ARG A 154 -3.29 -16.63 4.48
CA ARG A 154 -4.69 -16.68 4.94
C ARG A 154 -5.65 -16.48 3.78
N VAL A 155 -6.86 -16.96 3.95
CA VAL A 155 -8.00 -16.60 3.10
C VAL A 155 -8.40 -15.16 3.41
N GLY A 156 -8.59 -14.37 2.36
CA GLY A 156 -9.14 -13.03 2.45
C GLY A 156 -10.29 -12.80 1.47
N ARG A 157 -11.05 -11.74 1.68
CA ARG A 157 -12.12 -11.27 0.79
C ARG A 157 -11.85 -9.82 0.39
N ILE A 158 -11.87 -9.55 -0.91
CA ILE A 158 -11.80 -8.17 -1.43
C ILE A 158 -13.13 -7.47 -1.14
N VAL A 159 -13.16 -6.59 -0.14
CA VAL A 159 -14.33 -5.83 0.31
C VAL A 159 -14.58 -4.63 -0.60
N GLU A 160 -13.51 -3.97 -1.04
CA GLU A 160 -13.52 -2.83 -1.97
C GLU A 160 -12.35 -2.96 -2.94
N VAL A 161 -12.55 -2.58 -4.20
CA VAL A 161 -11.48 -2.48 -5.22
C VAL A 161 -11.62 -1.18 -6.01
N SER A 162 -10.49 -0.54 -6.30
CA SER A 162 -10.40 0.71 -7.06
C SER A 162 -9.14 0.72 -7.91
N ARG A 163 -9.10 1.49 -9.02
CA ARG A 163 -7.85 1.69 -9.77
C ARG A 163 -6.91 2.62 -9.01
N HIS A 164 -5.61 2.35 -9.02
CA HIS A 164 -4.61 3.20 -8.37
C HIS A 164 -4.55 4.57 -9.08
N PRO A 165 -4.63 5.70 -8.35
CA PRO A 165 -4.69 7.04 -8.96
C PRO A 165 -3.49 7.34 -9.86
N ASP A 166 -2.27 7.02 -9.40
CA ASP A 166 -1.03 7.28 -10.14
C ASP A 166 -0.49 6.08 -10.96
N ALA A 167 -1.30 5.05 -11.25
CA ALA A 167 -0.82 3.86 -11.97
C ALA A 167 -1.92 2.99 -12.62
N ASP A 168 -2.07 3.09 -13.95
CA ASP A 168 -3.08 2.35 -14.73
C ASP A 168 -2.99 0.82 -14.64
N SER A 169 -1.82 0.28 -14.27
CA SER A 169 -1.60 -1.17 -14.15
C SER A 169 -1.87 -1.73 -12.76
N LEU A 170 -2.26 -0.90 -11.79
CA LEU A 170 -2.42 -1.31 -10.39
C LEU A 170 -3.86 -1.13 -9.89
N TYR A 171 -4.36 -2.11 -9.15
CA TYR A 171 -5.53 -1.95 -8.30
C TYR A 171 -5.11 -1.58 -6.87
N VAL A 172 -5.99 -0.90 -6.15
CA VAL A 172 -5.94 -0.67 -4.72
C VAL A 172 -7.16 -1.36 -4.11
N GLU A 173 -6.90 -2.37 -3.30
CA GLU A 173 -7.86 -3.30 -2.73
C GLU A 173 -7.94 -3.14 -1.22
N LYS A 174 -9.13 -3.32 -0.66
CA LYS A 174 -9.35 -3.53 0.77
C LYS A 174 -9.69 -4.99 1.01
N ILE A 175 -8.73 -5.74 1.54
CA ILE A 175 -8.87 -7.18 1.76
C ILE A 175 -9.09 -7.45 3.24
N ASP A 176 -10.27 -7.96 3.57
CA ASP A 176 -10.54 -8.52 4.89
C ASP A 176 -9.85 -9.88 4.99
N CYS A 177 -8.90 -10.01 5.91
CA CYS A 177 -8.19 -11.25 6.24
C CYS A 177 -8.56 -11.79 7.63
N GLY A 178 -9.77 -11.47 8.12
CA GLY A 178 -10.28 -11.91 9.43
C GLY A 178 -9.55 -11.29 10.62
N GLU A 179 -9.01 -10.07 10.47
CA GLU A 179 -8.18 -9.42 11.49
C GLU A 179 -8.95 -8.36 12.28
N PRO A 180 -8.74 -8.25 13.60
CA PRO A 180 -9.44 -7.27 14.45
C PRO A 180 -9.10 -5.81 14.13
N THR A 181 -8.03 -5.58 13.36
CA THR A 181 -7.64 -4.27 12.81
C THR A 181 -8.47 -3.84 11.59
N GLY A 182 -9.29 -4.74 11.02
CA GLY A 182 -10.08 -4.51 9.81
C GLY A 182 -9.31 -4.76 8.51
N PRO A 183 -9.91 -4.43 7.35
CA PRO A 183 -9.38 -4.76 6.03
C PRO A 183 -8.03 -4.09 5.71
N ARG A 184 -7.06 -4.91 5.29
CA ARG A 184 -5.74 -4.47 4.84
C ARG A 184 -5.80 -3.76 3.50
N THR A 185 -4.92 -2.79 3.30
CA THR A 185 -4.67 -2.17 1.99
C THR A 185 -3.73 -3.06 1.20
N VAL A 186 -4.13 -3.45 -0.01
CA VAL A 186 -3.32 -4.30 -0.90
C VAL A 186 -3.25 -3.66 -2.28
N ILE A 187 -2.09 -3.75 -2.93
CA ILE A 187 -1.83 -3.16 -4.25
C ILE A 187 -1.44 -4.29 -5.19
N SER A 188 -2.32 -4.62 -6.14
CA SER A 188 -2.13 -5.75 -7.06
C SER A 188 -1.83 -5.28 -8.49
N GLY A 189 -1.08 -6.07 -9.24
CA GLY A 189 -0.75 -5.82 -10.66
C GLY A 189 -1.82 -6.32 -11.66
N LEU A 190 -3.07 -6.45 -11.23
CA LEU A 190 -4.05 -7.33 -11.88
C LEU A 190 -4.94 -6.65 -12.95
N VAL A 191 -4.85 -5.33 -13.14
CA VAL A 191 -5.72 -4.56 -14.06
C VAL A 191 -5.68 -5.05 -15.52
N LYS A 192 -4.61 -5.73 -15.93
CA LYS A 192 -4.46 -6.31 -17.29
C LYS A 192 -4.99 -7.74 -17.43
N TYR A 193 -5.35 -8.40 -16.32
CA TYR A 193 -5.63 -9.84 -16.28
C TYR A 193 -7.01 -10.18 -15.72
N VAL A 194 -7.52 -9.39 -14.76
CA VAL A 194 -8.82 -9.61 -14.11
C VAL A 194 -9.61 -8.29 -14.12
N PRO A 195 -10.86 -8.25 -14.62
CA PRO A 195 -11.68 -7.04 -14.61
C PRO A 195 -12.13 -6.68 -13.18
N ILE A 196 -12.40 -5.39 -12.94
CA ILE A 196 -12.74 -4.88 -11.61
C ILE A 196 -14.02 -5.51 -11.03
N GLU A 197 -14.96 -5.90 -11.89
CA GLU A 197 -16.20 -6.58 -11.53
C GLU A 197 -15.96 -8.00 -10.97
N GLU A 198 -14.95 -8.70 -11.50
CA GLU A 198 -14.50 -10.00 -10.96
C GLU A 198 -13.65 -9.87 -9.69
N MET A 199 -13.08 -8.69 -9.42
CA MET A 199 -12.29 -8.44 -8.21
C MET A 199 -13.18 -8.16 -7.00
N GLN A 200 -14.28 -7.45 -7.20
CA GLN A 200 -15.19 -7.03 -6.12
C GLN A 200 -15.85 -8.25 -5.44
N ASN A 201 -15.80 -8.32 -4.10
CA ASN A 201 -16.25 -9.46 -3.28
C ASN A 201 -15.50 -10.79 -3.47
N ARG A 202 -14.44 -10.86 -4.28
CA ARG A 202 -13.71 -12.11 -4.56
C ARG A 202 -12.99 -12.65 -3.32
N MET A 203 -13.09 -13.97 -3.13
CA MET A 203 -12.28 -14.72 -2.17
C MET A 203 -10.91 -15.00 -2.78
N VAL A 204 -9.85 -14.77 -1.99
CA VAL A 204 -8.44 -14.86 -2.42
C VAL A 204 -7.58 -15.52 -1.34
N VAL A 205 -6.38 -15.95 -1.69
CA VAL A 205 -5.31 -16.21 -0.70
C VAL A 205 -4.38 -15.02 -0.64
N ALA A 206 -4.13 -14.51 0.57
CA ALA A 206 -3.26 -13.37 0.83
C ALA A 206 -2.07 -13.79 1.72
N LEU A 207 -0.88 -13.29 1.40
CA LEU A 207 0.33 -13.41 2.21
C LEU A 207 0.47 -12.20 3.13
N CYS A 208 0.26 -12.41 4.43
CA CYS A 208 0.03 -11.37 5.43
C CYS A 208 1.24 -11.03 6.32
N ASN A 209 2.36 -11.77 6.27
CA ASN A 209 3.56 -11.45 7.05
C ASN A 209 4.73 -10.84 6.25
N LEU A 210 4.53 -10.48 4.98
CA LEU A 210 5.50 -9.65 4.27
C LEU A 210 5.68 -8.29 4.97
N LYS A 211 6.89 -7.74 4.94
CA LYS A 211 7.13 -6.36 5.37
C LYS A 211 6.33 -5.40 4.48
N PRO A 212 5.43 -4.55 5.01
CA PRO A 212 4.64 -3.62 4.20
C PRO A 212 5.51 -2.72 3.33
N ALA A 213 5.12 -2.58 2.06
CA ALA A 213 5.90 -1.93 1.01
C ALA A 213 5.10 -0.82 0.33
N LYS A 214 5.74 0.32 0.06
CA LYS A 214 5.07 1.42 -0.67
C LYS A 214 5.18 1.20 -2.18
N MET A 215 4.04 1.13 -2.85
CA MET A 215 3.95 1.11 -4.32
C MET A 215 3.25 2.40 -4.75
N ARG A 216 3.92 3.22 -5.56
CA ARG A 216 3.39 4.49 -6.12
C ARG A 216 2.80 5.48 -5.09
N GLY A 217 3.18 5.36 -3.82
CA GLY A 217 2.80 6.25 -2.72
C GLY A 217 1.97 5.56 -1.64
N ILE A 218 1.07 4.67 -2.05
CA ILE A 218 0.19 3.88 -1.18
C ILE A 218 0.99 2.70 -0.57
N LEU A 219 0.61 2.27 0.63
CA LEU A 219 1.23 1.14 1.32
C LEU A 219 0.44 -0.15 1.00
N SER A 220 1.13 -1.19 0.52
CA SER A 220 0.59 -2.56 0.47
C SER A 220 1.00 -3.32 1.73
N GLU A 221 0.01 -3.87 2.43
CA GLU A 221 0.13 -4.51 3.75
C GLU A 221 0.00 -6.04 3.67
N ALA A 222 -0.31 -6.57 2.49
CA ALA A 222 -0.26 -7.99 2.12
C ALA A 222 0.00 -8.10 0.61
N MET A 223 -0.02 -9.32 0.08
CA MET A 223 0.09 -9.63 -1.36
C MET A 223 -0.89 -10.76 -1.72
N VAL A 224 -1.59 -10.63 -2.86
CA VAL A 224 -2.53 -11.66 -3.36
C VAL A 224 -1.77 -12.75 -4.12
N MET A 225 -1.91 -14.01 -3.69
CA MET A 225 -1.23 -15.15 -4.30
C MET A 225 -1.89 -15.55 -5.62
N CYS A 226 -1.10 -15.62 -6.70
CA CYS A 226 -1.58 -15.85 -8.06
C CYS A 226 -0.77 -16.94 -8.78
N ALA A 227 -1.45 -17.80 -9.54
CA ALA A 227 -0.82 -18.64 -10.56
C ALA A 227 -0.45 -17.77 -11.77
N SER A 228 0.76 -17.91 -12.31
CA SER A 228 1.27 -16.97 -13.34
C SER A 228 2.17 -17.59 -14.40
N THR A 229 1.95 -17.16 -15.64
CA THR A 229 2.82 -17.38 -16.80
C THR A 229 3.34 -16.02 -17.32
N PRO A 230 4.18 -15.95 -18.38
CA PRO A 230 4.53 -14.69 -19.02
C PRO A 230 3.35 -13.97 -19.69
N GLU A 231 2.22 -14.66 -19.90
CA GLU A 231 1.08 -14.19 -20.70
C GLU A 231 -0.21 -13.98 -19.89
N ARG A 232 -0.39 -14.76 -18.82
CA ARG A 232 -1.63 -14.79 -18.01
C ARG A 232 -1.33 -14.87 -16.52
N VAL A 233 -2.22 -14.30 -15.72
CA VAL A 233 -2.21 -14.37 -14.25
C VAL A 233 -3.61 -14.71 -13.78
N GLU A 234 -3.73 -15.72 -12.92
CA GLU A 234 -4.98 -16.15 -12.28
C GLU A 234 -4.84 -16.06 -10.77
N ILE A 235 -5.78 -15.41 -10.09
CA ILE A 235 -5.81 -15.37 -8.63
C ILE A 235 -6.17 -16.75 -8.09
N LEU A 236 -5.43 -17.24 -7.09
CA LEU A 236 -5.75 -18.50 -6.43
C LEU A 236 -7.08 -18.40 -5.66
N ALA A 237 -8.00 -19.30 -5.99
CA ALA A 237 -9.28 -19.47 -5.34
C ALA A 237 -9.13 -20.37 -4.09
N PRO A 238 -9.55 -19.91 -2.89
CA PRO A 238 -9.84 -20.77 -1.75
C PRO A 238 -10.95 -21.80 -2.09
N PRO A 239 -11.05 -22.91 -1.34
CA PRO A 239 -12.17 -23.84 -1.47
C PRO A 239 -13.50 -23.20 -1.06
N GLU A 240 -14.61 -23.80 -1.50
CA GLU A 240 -15.96 -23.38 -1.12
C GLU A 240 -16.17 -23.44 0.40
N GLY A 241 -16.97 -22.51 0.94
CA GLY A 241 -17.17 -22.37 2.39
C GLY A 241 -15.98 -21.76 3.16
N ALA A 242 -14.88 -21.40 2.49
CA ALA A 242 -13.81 -20.62 3.09
C ALA A 242 -14.29 -19.21 3.47
N VAL A 243 -13.76 -18.66 4.57
CA VAL A 243 -14.11 -17.35 5.15
C VAL A 243 -12.86 -16.50 5.40
N PRO A 244 -12.98 -15.16 5.47
CA PRO A 244 -11.86 -14.30 5.86
C PRO A 244 -11.21 -14.76 7.17
N GLY A 245 -9.88 -14.91 7.15
CA GLY A 245 -9.09 -15.36 8.29
C GLY A 245 -8.84 -16.86 8.39
N ASP A 246 -9.47 -17.70 7.56
CA ASP A 246 -9.10 -19.13 7.48
C ASP A 246 -7.60 -19.26 7.14
N LEU A 247 -6.89 -20.10 7.90
CA LEU A 247 -5.44 -20.29 7.75
C LEU A 247 -5.15 -21.28 6.63
N VAL A 248 -4.42 -20.85 5.60
CA VAL A 248 -3.94 -21.74 4.55
C VAL A 248 -2.75 -22.53 5.09
N HIS A 249 -2.85 -23.84 5.00
CA HIS A 249 -1.84 -24.80 5.40
C HIS A 249 -1.22 -25.45 4.17
N VAL A 250 -0.04 -26.05 4.34
CA VAL A 250 0.57 -26.90 3.32
C VAL A 250 0.86 -28.27 3.91
N GLU A 251 0.39 -29.31 3.25
CA GLU A 251 0.55 -30.68 3.72
C GLU A 251 2.04 -31.07 3.86
N GLY A 252 2.40 -31.64 5.01
CA GLY A 252 3.78 -31.99 5.32
C GLY A 252 4.66 -30.85 5.88
N PHE A 253 4.16 -29.60 5.94
CA PHE A 253 4.92 -28.46 6.46
C PHE A 253 4.20 -27.80 7.66
N PRO A 254 4.79 -27.81 8.88
CA PRO A 254 4.16 -27.23 10.05
C PRO A 254 4.13 -25.69 9.96
N ARG A 255 2.94 -25.10 10.18
CA ARG A 255 2.74 -23.65 10.03
C ARG A 255 3.28 -22.88 11.25
N VAL A 256 4.45 -22.28 11.10
CA VAL A 256 5.16 -21.46 12.11
C VAL A 256 5.60 -20.12 11.49
N PRO A 257 4.68 -19.17 11.26
CA PRO A 257 4.97 -17.93 10.52
C PRO A 257 5.82 -16.94 11.31
N ASP A 258 6.75 -16.27 10.63
CA ASP A 258 7.41 -15.06 11.14
C ASP A 258 6.34 -13.97 11.42
N THR A 259 6.41 -13.24 12.53
CA THR A 259 5.47 -12.12 12.82
C THR A 259 5.53 -11.03 11.74
N VAL A 260 6.75 -10.67 11.31
CA VAL A 260 7.02 -9.91 10.09
C VAL A 260 8.28 -10.47 9.47
N MET A 261 8.17 -10.94 8.23
CA MET A 261 9.25 -11.55 7.46
C MET A 261 10.37 -10.54 7.22
N ASN A 262 11.62 -10.93 7.53
CA ASN A 262 12.79 -10.07 7.34
C ASN A 262 13.30 -10.13 5.90
N PRO A 263 13.26 -9.04 5.10
CA PRO A 263 13.72 -9.07 3.70
C PRO A 263 15.20 -9.43 3.53
N LYS A 264 16.03 -9.26 4.57
CA LYS A 264 17.44 -9.68 4.52
C LYS A 264 17.61 -11.21 4.53
N LYS A 265 16.61 -11.97 5.01
CA LYS A 265 16.62 -13.45 5.02
C LYS A 265 16.07 -14.07 3.73
N LYS A 266 15.46 -13.28 2.83
CA LYS A 266 14.94 -13.71 1.52
C LYS A 266 14.06 -14.97 1.53
N ILE A 267 13.24 -15.10 2.58
CA ILE A 267 12.45 -16.32 2.87
C ILE A 267 11.48 -16.62 1.73
N PHE A 268 10.71 -15.61 1.28
CA PHE A 268 9.80 -15.78 0.16
C PHE A 268 10.55 -16.09 -1.14
N GLU A 269 11.67 -15.45 -1.42
CA GLU A 269 12.46 -15.69 -2.63
C GLU A 269 13.15 -17.07 -2.65
N THR A 270 13.35 -17.70 -1.49
CA THR A 270 13.79 -19.10 -1.36
C THR A 270 12.65 -20.10 -1.50
N VAL A 271 11.42 -19.72 -1.12
CA VAL A 271 10.22 -20.58 -1.19
C VAL A 271 9.52 -20.52 -2.56
N ALA A 272 9.46 -19.35 -3.19
CA ALA A 272 8.75 -19.09 -4.44
C ALA A 272 9.18 -19.90 -5.68
N PRO A 273 10.43 -20.39 -5.84
CA PRO A 273 10.79 -21.30 -6.93
C PRO A 273 10.07 -22.65 -6.87
N ASP A 274 9.74 -23.11 -5.66
CA ASP A 274 9.04 -24.38 -5.40
C ASP A 274 7.51 -24.22 -5.33
N LEU A 275 6.99 -22.98 -5.35
CA LEU A 275 5.57 -22.66 -5.38
C LEU A 275 5.02 -22.80 -6.79
N LYS A 276 4.11 -23.76 -6.99
CA LYS A 276 3.53 -24.07 -8.32
C LYS A 276 2.13 -24.66 -8.21
N THR A 277 1.34 -24.55 -9.28
CA THR A 277 0.14 -25.40 -9.43
C THR A 277 0.54 -26.80 -9.89
N ASN A 278 -0.32 -27.80 -9.67
CA ASN A 278 -0.16 -29.15 -10.20
C ASN A 278 -1.07 -29.40 -11.43
N GLY A 279 -1.14 -30.64 -11.91
CA GLY A 279 -2.00 -31.06 -13.02
C GLY A 279 -3.52 -31.00 -12.73
N GLU A 280 -3.90 -30.83 -11.46
CA GLU A 280 -5.29 -30.71 -10.97
C GLU A 280 -5.66 -29.27 -10.61
N LEU A 281 -4.83 -28.29 -11.01
CA LEU A 281 -4.93 -26.85 -10.67
C LEU A 281 -4.64 -26.51 -9.20
N VAL A 282 -4.41 -27.49 -8.34
CA VAL A 282 -4.14 -27.28 -6.90
C VAL A 282 -2.79 -26.59 -6.73
N ALA A 283 -2.74 -25.56 -5.88
CA ALA A 283 -1.49 -24.90 -5.50
C ALA A 283 -0.68 -25.81 -4.56
N CYS A 284 0.64 -25.87 -4.76
CA CYS A 284 1.54 -26.78 -4.06
C CYS A 284 2.88 -26.09 -3.73
N TYR A 285 3.54 -26.57 -2.68
CA TYR A 285 4.96 -26.33 -2.41
C TYR A 285 5.67 -27.68 -2.34
N LYS A 286 6.63 -27.90 -3.24
CA LYS A 286 7.34 -29.19 -3.40
C LYS A 286 6.35 -30.35 -3.61
N ASN A 287 6.07 -31.12 -2.56
CA ASN A 287 5.18 -32.28 -2.54
C ASN A 287 3.88 -32.05 -1.76
N GLY A 288 3.76 -30.92 -1.03
CA GLY A 288 2.59 -30.62 -0.19
C GLY A 288 1.56 -29.77 -0.92
N THR A 289 0.27 -30.11 -0.80
CA THR A 289 -0.81 -29.30 -1.38
C THR A 289 -1.24 -28.18 -0.43
N PHE A 290 -1.72 -27.07 -0.98
CA PHE A 290 -2.28 -25.95 -0.24
C PHE A 290 -3.73 -26.26 0.14
N THR A 291 -4.04 -26.32 1.43
CA THR A 291 -5.37 -26.64 1.93
C THR A 291 -5.85 -25.63 2.98
N VAL A 292 -7.16 -25.45 3.04
CA VAL A 292 -7.85 -24.85 4.19
C VAL A 292 -8.40 -26.00 5.04
N PRO A 293 -7.98 -26.14 6.31
CA PRO A 293 -8.40 -27.25 7.17
C PRO A 293 -9.92 -27.44 7.22
N GLY A 294 -10.38 -28.66 6.97
CA GLY A 294 -11.80 -29.02 6.97
C GLY A 294 -12.62 -28.49 5.78
N LYS A 295 -12.03 -27.77 4.82
CA LYS A 295 -12.74 -27.14 3.68
C LYS A 295 -12.23 -27.58 2.30
N GLY A 296 -10.93 -27.85 2.16
CA GLY A 296 -10.36 -28.44 0.94
C GLY A 296 -9.17 -27.71 0.37
N ALA A 297 -8.86 -27.97 -0.91
CA ALA A 297 -7.65 -27.47 -1.58
C ALA A 297 -7.83 -26.09 -2.24
N VAL A 298 -6.77 -25.27 -2.22
CA VAL A 298 -6.66 -24.00 -2.94
C VAL A 298 -6.27 -24.26 -4.40
N LYS A 299 -6.94 -23.60 -5.37
CA LYS A 299 -6.79 -23.90 -6.81
C LYS A 299 -6.64 -22.65 -7.68
N ALA A 300 -5.96 -22.80 -8.82
CA ALA A 300 -6.07 -21.90 -9.96
C ALA A 300 -7.33 -22.21 -10.80
N GLN A 301 -7.65 -21.37 -11.80
CA GLN A 301 -8.84 -21.56 -12.64
C GLN A 301 -8.55 -22.47 -13.84
N THR A 302 -7.47 -22.21 -14.57
CA THR A 302 -7.06 -22.98 -15.76
C THR A 302 -5.55 -23.25 -15.82
N LEU A 303 -4.71 -22.50 -15.10
CA LEU A 303 -3.26 -22.60 -15.18
C LEU A 303 -2.69 -23.79 -14.39
N LYS A 304 -2.33 -24.87 -15.10
CA LYS A 304 -1.71 -26.09 -14.57
C LYS A 304 -0.18 -26.06 -14.68
N ASN A 305 0.53 -26.60 -13.68
CA ASN A 305 2.00 -26.69 -13.65
C ASN A 305 2.74 -25.35 -13.82
N VAL A 306 2.12 -24.23 -13.40
CA VAL A 306 2.72 -22.87 -13.50
C VAL A 306 3.23 -22.39 -12.15
N GLN A 307 4.09 -21.38 -12.14
CA GLN A 307 4.60 -20.81 -10.89
C GLN A 307 3.53 -19.98 -10.16
N VAL A 308 3.38 -20.22 -8.86
CA VAL A 308 2.59 -19.39 -7.94
C VAL A 308 3.49 -18.30 -7.37
N LYS A 309 2.99 -17.06 -7.38
CA LYS A 309 3.71 -15.84 -6.99
C LYS A 309 2.83 -14.94 -6.12
#